data_AF-A0A355SYB1-F1
#
_entry.id   AF-A0A355SYB1-F1
#
_cell.length_a   1.000
_cell.length_b   1.000
_cell.length_c   1.000
_cell.angle_alpha   90.00
_cell.angle_beta   90.00
_cell.angle_gamma   90.00
#
_symmetry.space_group_name_H-M   'P 1'
#
loop_
_entity.id
_entity.type
_entity.pdbx_description
1 polymer ?
#
loop_
_entity_poly.entity_id
_entity_poly.type
_entity_poly.pdbx_seq_one_letter_code
_entity_poly.pdbx_strand_id
1 'polypeptide(L)' 'LEIPTGFMRMPEEGKFISIPPRSLAEKGFNIVHWTEPDKGGHFAALETGSVFAEDVRAFAKQVKG' A
#
# COMPACT_ATOMS: atom_id res chain seq x y z
N LEU A 1 2.28 13.03 -12.55
CA LEU A 1 1.30 13.21 -11.45
C LEU A 1 2.06 13.71 -10.24
N GLU A 2 1.59 14.74 -9.54
CA GLU A 2 2.32 15.32 -8.40
C GLU A 2 1.81 14.80 -7.04
N ILE A 3 0.59 14.26 -6.97
CA ILE A 3 -0.02 13.86 -5.71
C ILE A 3 0.71 12.64 -5.11
N PRO A 4 1.30 12.76 -3.90
CA PRO A 4 1.96 11.65 -3.22
C PRO A 4 0.99 10.48 -3.03
N THR A 5 1.41 9.29 -3.47
CA THR A 5 0.58 8.07 -3.46
C THR A 5 1.26 7.00 -2.61
N GLY A 6 0.47 6.35 -1.76
CA GLY A 6 0.87 5.17 -1.00
C GLY A 6 0.24 3.90 -1.58
N PHE A 7 0.98 2.81 -1.59
CA PHE A 7 0.49 1.50 -2.03
C PHE A 7 0.89 0.42 -1.03
N MET A 8 -0.09 -0.32 -0.51
CA MET A 8 0.13 -1.43 0.42
C MET A 8 -0.26 -2.73 -0.28
N ARG A 9 0.72 -3.58 -0.58
CA ARG A 9 0.52 -4.83 -1.31
C ARG A 9 0.24 -5.97 -0.34
N MET A 10 -1.03 -6.32 -0.19
CA MET A 10 -1.45 -7.43 0.67
C MET A 10 -1.21 -8.80 0.03
N PRO A 11 -0.67 -9.79 0.78
CA PRO A 11 -0.26 -11.07 0.23
C PRO A 11 -1.43 -11.95 -0.22
N GLU A 12 -2.56 -11.96 0.50
CA GLU A 12 -3.71 -12.75 0.09
C GLU A 12 -4.44 -12.09 -1.09
N GLU A 13 -4.53 -10.76 -1.13
CA GLU A 13 -5.10 -10.04 -2.27
C GLU A 13 -4.33 -10.33 -3.57
N GLY A 14 -2.99 -10.34 -3.50
CA GLY A 14 -2.12 -10.62 -4.63
C GLY A 14 -2.22 -12.04 -5.18
N LYS A 15 -2.90 -12.96 -4.47
CA LYS A 15 -3.21 -14.31 -4.98
C LYS A 15 -4.50 -14.34 -5.81
N PHE A 16 -5.43 -13.43 -5.54
CA PHE A 16 -6.74 -13.40 -6.20
C PHE A 16 -6.83 -12.32 -7.28
N ILE A 17 -6.03 -11.26 -7.17
CA ILE A 17 -6.02 -10.13 -8.10
C ILE A 17 -4.60 -9.88 -8.59
N SER A 18 -4.47 -9.64 -9.89
CA SER A 18 -3.21 -9.25 -10.51
C SER A 18 -2.78 -7.86 -10.03
N ILE A 19 -1.92 -7.81 -9.01
CA ILE A 19 -1.29 -6.57 -8.55
C ILE A 19 -0.15 -6.22 -9.52
N PRO A 20 -0.13 -5.00 -10.10
CA PRO A 20 0.93 -4.61 -11.01
C PRO A 20 2.29 -4.57 -10.28
N PRO A 21 3.40 -4.89 -10.97
CA PRO A 21 4.71 -4.66 -10.40
C PRO A 21 4.90 -3.17 -10.13
N ARG A 22 5.67 -2.84 -9.08
CA ARG A 22 5.93 -1.46 -8.65
C ARG A 22 6.39 -0.56 -9.80
N SER A 23 7.27 -1.05 -10.67
CA SER A 23 7.79 -0.32 -11.83
C SER A 23 6.73 0.07 -12.86
N LEU A 24 5.61 -0.66 -12.93
CA LEU A 24 4.47 -0.29 -13.77
C LEU A 24 3.60 0.75 -13.07
N ALA A 25 3.38 0.61 -11.77
CA ALA A 25 2.58 1.54 -10.99
C ALA A 25 3.24 2.94 -10.91
N GLU A 26 4.57 3.00 -10.80
CA GLU A 26 5.36 4.24 -10.80
C GLU A 26 5.29 5.02 -12.13
N LYS A 27 4.88 4.38 -13.24
CA LYS A 27 4.62 5.11 -14.50
C LYS A 27 3.33 5.93 -14.45
N GLY A 28 2.37 5.52 -13.63
CA GLY A 28 1.05 6.15 -13.52
C GLY A 28 0.86 7.02 -12.27
N PHE A 29 1.65 6.79 -11.22
CA PHE A 29 1.47 7.43 -9.92
C PHE A 29 2.80 7.92 -9.32
N ASN A 30 2.75 9.00 -8.54
CA ASN A 30 3.89 9.43 -7.72
C ASN A 30 3.94 8.60 -6.44
N ILE A 31 4.44 7.37 -6.54
CA ILE A 31 4.51 6.45 -5.41
C ILE A 31 5.65 6.87 -4.50
N VAL A 32 5.31 7.36 -3.31
CA VAL A 32 6.28 7.75 -2.28
C VAL A 32 6.36 6.72 -1.15
N HIS A 33 5.35 5.86 -1.01
CA HIS A 33 5.25 4.84 0.03
C HIS A 33 4.78 3.52 -0.59
N TRP A 34 5.57 2.45 -0.40
CA TRP A 34 5.26 1.11 -0.89
C TRP A 34 5.63 0.09 0.18
N THR A 35 4.67 -0.71 0.61
CA THR A 35 4.87 -1.73 1.66
C THR A 35 4.27 -3.07 1.28
N GLU A 36 4.85 -4.14 1.82
CA GLU A 36 4.49 -5.53 1.53
C GLU A 36 4.42 -6.31 2.85
N PRO A 37 3.32 -6.18 3.61
CA PRO A 37 3.14 -6.90 4.88
C PRO A 37 3.04 -8.41 4.68
N ASP A 38 3.42 -9.19 5.70
CA ASP A 38 3.42 -10.66 5.64
C ASP A 38 2.02 -11.30 5.72
N LYS A 39 0.98 -10.52 6.08
CA LYS A 39 -0.40 -11.01 6.24
C LYS A 39 -1.44 -9.95 5.87
N GLY A 40 -2.65 -10.42 5.54
CA GLY A 40 -3.81 -9.60 5.19
C GLY A 40 -4.27 -9.82 3.75
N GLY A 41 -5.52 -9.47 3.48
CA GLY A 41 -6.15 -9.60 2.18
C GLY A 41 -6.93 -8.33 1.80
N HIS A 42 -8.03 -8.55 1.09
CA HIS A 42 -8.86 -7.51 0.51
C HIS A 42 -9.36 -6.49 1.56
N PHE A 43 -9.72 -6.98 2.74
CA PHE A 43 -10.26 -6.16 3.82
C PHE A 43 -9.18 -5.86 4.87
N ALA A 44 -8.05 -5.31 4.41
CA ALA A 44 -6.86 -4.94 5.19
C ALA A 44 -7.14 -4.40 6.61
N ALA A 45 -8.07 -3.44 6.73
CA ALA A 45 -8.44 -2.80 8.00
C ALA A 45 -9.19 -3.74 8.96
N LEU A 46 -9.98 -4.69 8.43
CA LEU A 46 -10.71 -5.68 9.23
C LEU A 46 -9.84 -6.89 9.56
N GLU A 47 -9.05 -7.36 8.61
CA GLU A 47 -8.21 -8.56 8.75
C GLU A 47 -6.95 -8.29 9.58
N THR A 48 -6.35 -7.11 9.42
CA THR A 48 -5.04 -6.76 9.98
C THR A 48 -5.01 -5.33 10.50
N GLY A 49 -6.04 -4.94 11.26
CA GLY A 49 -6.28 -3.54 11.64
C GLY A 49 -5.07 -2.78 12.20
N SER A 50 -4.24 -3.39 13.05
CA SER A 50 -3.02 -2.74 13.57
C SER A 50 -1.97 -2.50 12.48
N VAL A 51 -1.73 -3.50 11.62
CA VAL A 51 -0.77 -3.42 10.50
C VAL A 51 -1.20 -2.35 9.51
N PHE A 52 -2.48 -2.35 9.13
CA PHE A 52 -3.05 -1.33 8.26
C PHE A 52 -2.93 0.08 8.87
N ALA A 53 -3.28 0.23 10.15
CA ALA A 53 -3.25 1.53 10.80
C ALA A 53 -1.82 2.07 10.97
N GLU A 54 -0.84 1.20 11.21
CA GLU A 54 0.58 1.56 11.26
C GLU A 54 1.09 2.03 9.90
N ASP A 55 0.73 1.33 8.83
CA ASP A 55 1.11 1.69 7.46
C ASP A 55 0.56 3.06 7.05
N VAL A 56 -0.73 3.31 7.32
CA VAL A 56 -1.38 4.61 7.08
C VAL A 56 -0.69 5.73 7.87
N ARG A 57 -0.32 5.50 9.14
CA ARG A 57 0.40 6.49 9.95
C ARG A 57 1.80 6.76 9.40
N ALA A 58 2.51 5.73 8.93
CA ALA A 58 3.83 5.87 8.32
C ALA A 58 3.76 6.71 7.04
N PHE A 59 2.81 6.40 6.15
CA PHE A 59 2.55 7.21 4.96
C PHE A 59 2.20 8.66 5.31
N ALA A 60 1.28 8.86 6.25
CA ALA A 60 0.86 10.20 6.67
C ALA A 60 2.03 11.04 7.19
N LYS A 61 2.99 10.43 7.90
CA LYS A 61 4.20 11.12 8.38
C LYS A 61 5.14 11.52 7.25
N GLN A 62 5.16 10.79 6.14
CA GLN A 62 6.00 11.10 4.99
C GLN A 62 5.45 12.23 4.12
N VAL A 63 4.11 12.37 4.06
CA VAL A 63 3.44 13.37 3.22
C VAL A 63 3.05 14.64 3.96
N LYS A 64 2.91 14.57 5.29
CA LYS A 64 2.80 15.76 6.14
C LYS A 64 4.21 16.31 6.35
N GLY A 65 4.46 17.48 5.77
CA GLY A 65 5.65 18.30 6.08
C GLY A 65 5.71 18.67 7.56
#